data_AF-A0A1G0LAJ6-F1
#
_entry.id   AF-A0A1G0LAJ6-F1
#
_cell.length_a   1.000
_cell.length_b   1.000
_cell.length_c   1.000
_cell.angle_alpha   90.00
_cell.angle_beta   90.00
_cell.angle_gamma   90.00
#
_symmetry.space_group_name_H-M   'P 1'
#
loop_
_entity.id
_entity.type
_entity.pdbx_description
1 polymer ?
#
loop_
_entity_poly.entity_id
_entity_poly.type
_entity_poly.pdbx_seq_one_letter_code
_entity_poly.pdbx_strand_id
1 'polypeptide(L)'
;MNTKLPTEFRNYSPDEFCDLYKSNPDRFNELAAVALNQACIGKTQQQTIRLRQTQWFIDGQLRKAKTPLQRMQIMENIFYSRVYGGDGELKHLLYSCNELLAAVSGTARTPTRKPALCLLKNSDVS
;
A
#
# COMPACT_ATOMS: atom_id res chain seq x y z
N MET A 1 -17.71 5.66 10.66
CA MET A 1 -18.20 5.88 9.28
C MET A 1 -17.99 4.60 8.49
N ASN A 2 -19.08 4.05 7.95
CA ASN A 2 -19.13 2.73 7.30
C ASN A 2 -18.87 2.92 5.80
N THR A 3 -17.61 2.81 5.35
CA THR A 3 -17.23 3.06 3.95
C THR A 3 -17.37 1.77 3.14
N LYS A 4 -18.58 1.53 2.61
CA LYS A 4 -18.77 0.59 1.49
C LYS A 4 -18.00 1.12 0.27
N LEU A 5 -17.22 0.26 -0.39
CA LEU A 5 -16.67 0.55 -1.72
C LEU A 5 -17.80 0.92 -2.69
N PRO A 6 -17.54 1.59 -3.83
CA PRO A 6 -18.52 1.64 -4.89
C PRO A 6 -18.66 0.19 -5.34
N THR A 7 -19.85 -0.36 -5.13
CA THR A 7 -20.20 -1.76 -5.41
C THR A 7 -19.77 -2.16 -6.82
N GLU A 8 -19.72 -1.20 -7.75
CA GLU A 8 -19.41 -1.39 -9.16
C GLU A 8 -17.98 -1.86 -9.48
N PHE A 9 -16.93 -1.39 -8.80
CA PHE A 9 -15.55 -1.82 -9.15
C PHE A 9 -15.33 -3.31 -8.85
N ARG A 10 -16.03 -3.84 -7.84
CA ARG A 10 -15.97 -5.26 -7.46
C ARG A 10 -16.81 -6.17 -8.38
N ASN A 11 -17.62 -5.58 -9.25
CA ASN A 11 -18.50 -6.32 -10.15
C ASN A 11 -17.82 -6.71 -11.46
N TYR A 12 -16.60 -6.23 -11.70
CA TYR A 12 -15.82 -6.58 -12.89
C TYR A 12 -14.71 -7.55 -12.52
N SER A 13 -14.64 -8.65 -13.26
CA SER A 13 -13.48 -9.51 -13.35
C SER A 13 -12.33 -8.82 -14.11
N PRO A 14 -11.09 -9.34 -14.01
CA PRO A 14 -9.96 -8.78 -14.76
C PRO A 14 -10.20 -8.72 -16.27
N ASP A 15 -10.82 -9.75 -16.85
CA ASP A 15 -11.10 -9.80 -18.28
C ASP A 15 -12.15 -8.76 -18.69
N GLU A 16 -13.20 -8.57 -17.88
CA GLU A 16 -14.21 -7.54 -18.10
C GLU A 16 -13.63 -6.13 -17.98
N PHE A 17 -12.63 -5.91 -17.11
CA PHE A 17 -11.90 -4.64 -17.06
C PHE A 17 -11.07 -4.40 -18.32
N CYS A 18 -10.44 -5.45 -18.87
CA CYS A 18 -9.72 -5.35 -20.14
C CYS A 18 -10.66 -5.00 -21.29
N ASP A 19 -11.85 -5.59 -21.32
CA ASP A 19 -12.85 -5.30 -22.34
C ASP A 19 -13.48 -3.92 -22.16
N LEU A 20 -13.70 -3.49 -20.91
CA LEU A 20 -14.14 -2.13 -20.59
C LEU A 20 -13.11 -1.09 -21.03
N TYR A 21 -11.82 -1.34 -20.81
CA TYR A 21 -10.77 -0.43 -21.26
C TYR A 21 -10.74 -0.26 -22.79
N LYS A 22 -10.99 -1.33 -23.54
CA LYS A 22 -11.04 -1.29 -25.01
C LYS A 22 -12.32 -0.62 -25.53
N SER A 23 -13.46 -0.91 -24.91
CA SER A 23 -14.79 -0.49 -25.38
C SER A 23 -15.19 0.90 -24.89
N ASN A 24 -14.85 1.26 -23.66
CA ASN A 24 -15.16 2.55 -23.04
C ASN A 24 -14.03 2.97 -22.07
N PRO A 25 -12.91 3.52 -22.61
CA PRO A 25 -11.76 3.90 -21.80
C PRO A 25 -12.07 5.02 -20.79
N ASP A 26 -13.00 5.92 -21.10
CA ASP A 26 -13.38 7.01 -20.19
C ASP A 26 -14.06 6.47 -18.93
N ARG A 27 -14.99 5.52 -19.08
CA ARG A 27 -15.64 4.87 -17.93
C ARG A 27 -14.64 4.07 -17.11
N PHE A 28 -13.70 3.37 -17.76
CA PHE A 28 -12.62 2.70 -17.06
C PHE A 28 -11.81 3.68 -16.21
N ASN A 29 -11.41 4.83 -16.79
CA ASN A 29 -10.63 5.84 -16.09
C ASN A 29 -11.39 6.45 -14.90
N GLU A 30 -12.69 6.68 -15.04
CA GLU A 30 -13.56 7.15 -13.96
C GLU A 30 -13.58 6.15 -12.79
N LEU A 31 -13.84 4.87 -13.09
CA LEU A 31 -13.87 3.81 -12.09
C LEU A 31 -12.51 3.63 -11.40
N ALA A 32 -11.42 3.67 -12.17
CA ALA A 32 -10.07 3.61 -11.63
C ALA A 32 -9.76 4.79 -10.71
N ALA A 33 -10.16 6.01 -11.08
CA ALA A 33 -9.96 7.20 -10.26
C ALA A 33 -10.73 7.11 -8.92
N VAL A 34 -11.97 6.61 -8.95
CA VAL A 34 -12.76 6.38 -7.73
C VAL A 34 -12.09 5.34 -6.84
N ALA A 35 -11.66 4.20 -7.41
CA ALA A 35 -10.98 3.15 -6.67
C ALA A 35 -9.68 3.64 -6.01
N LEU A 36 -8.85 4.39 -6.75
CA LEU A 36 -7.63 4.99 -6.23
C LEU A 36 -7.90 5.98 -5.10
N ASN A 37 -8.92 6.82 -5.24
CA ASN A 37 -9.29 7.78 -4.21
C ASN A 37 -9.67 7.10 -2.89
N GLN A 38 -10.37 5.98 -2.96
CA GLN A 38 -10.74 5.22 -1.77
C GLN A 38 -9.58 4.42 -1.20
N ALA A 39 -8.75 3.81 -2.05
CA ALA A 39 -7.55 3.10 -1.61
C ALA A 39 -6.59 4.02 -0.83
N CYS A 40 -6.63 5.33 -1.10
CA CYS A 40 -5.83 6.31 -0.39
C CYS A 40 -6.44 6.81 0.94
N ILE A 41 -7.56 6.25 1.40
CA ILE A 41 -8.17 6.57 2.70
C ILE A 41 -7.70 5.53 3.73
N GLY A 42 -6.83 5.97 4.65
CA GLY A 42 -6.34 5.15 5.75
C GLY A 42 -7.28 5.14 6.96
N LYS A 43 -7.00 4.27 7.93
CA LYS A 43 -7.75 4.22 9.20
C LYS A 43 -7.52 5.47 10.05
N THR A 44 -6.38 6.13 9.87
CA THR A 44 -6.02 7.39 10.53
C THR A 44 -5.69 8.46 9.51
N GLN A 45 -5.81 9.73 9.91
CA GLN A 45 -5.46 10.87 9.05
C GLN A 45 -4.01 10.82 8.59
N GLN A 46 -3.08 10.42 9.46
CA GLN A 46 -1.66 10.26 9.11
C GLN A 46 -1.46 9.18 8.03
N GLN A 47 -2.19 8.06 8.12
CA GLN A 47 -2.13 7.02 7.08
C GLN A 47 -2.68 7.55 5.75
N THR A 48 -3.82 8.25 5.77
CA THR A 48 -4.38 8.89 4.56
C THR A 48 -3.38 9.84 3.92
N ILE A 49 -2.70 10.69 4.70
CA ILE A 49 -1.66 11.60 4.18
C ILE A 49 -0.53 10.81 3.51
N ARG A 50 -0.01 9.77 4.15
CA ARG A 50 1.07 8.94 3.59
C ARG A 50 0.64 8.23 2.29
N LEU A 51 -0.58 7.73 2.24
CA LEU A 51 -1.14 7.09 1.04
C LEU A 51 -1.28 8.09 -0.11
N ARG A 52 -1.78 9.30 0.17
CA ARG A 52 -1.88 10.38 -0.83
C ARG A 52 -0.52 10.86 -1.33
N GLN A 53 0.48 10.97 -0.45
CA GLN A 53 1.86 11.26 -0.86
C GLN A 53 2.42 10.17 -1.77
N THR A 54 2.11 8.91 -1.49
CA THR A 54 2.52 7.77 -2.32
C THR A 54 1.82 7.79 -3.69
N GLN A 55 0.52 8.07 -3.73
CA GLN A 55 -0.23 8.28 -4.96
C GLN A 55 0.42 9.37 -5.81
N TRP A 56 0.68 10.54 -5.22
CA TRP A 56 1.29 11.67 -5.92
C TRP A 56 2.67 11.34 -6.50
N PHE A 57 3.48 10.57 -5.76
CA PHE A 57 4.76 10.07 -6.24
C PHE A 57 4.59 9.15 -7.46
N ILE A 58 3.69 8.17 -7.39
CA ILE A 58 3.41 7.24 -8.49
C ILE A 58 2.95 8.01 -9.73
N ASP A 59 1.99 8.92 -9.59
CA ASP A 59 1.48 9.77 -10.67
C ASP A 59 2.60 10.64 -11.27
N GLY A 60 3.52 11.13 -10.44
CA GLY A 60 4.71 11.85 -10.88
C GLY A 60 5.65 11.01 -11.75
N GLN A 61 5.84 9.73 -11.43
CA GLN A 61 6.66 8.84 -12.25
C GLN A 61 5.93 8.43 -13.53
N LEU A 62 4.64 8.10 -13.45
CA LEU A 62 3.85 7.67 -14.61
C LEU A 62 3.70 8.76 -15.66
N ARG A 63 3.71 10.04 -15.28
CA ARG A 63 3.72 11.17 -16.22
C ARG A 63 4.96 11.21 -17.12
N LYS A 64 6.07 10.58 -16.72
CA LYS A 64 7.30 10.51 -17.53
C LYS A 64 7.23 9.43 -18.61
N ALA A 65 6.30 8.49 -18.49
CA ALA A 65 6.15 7.38 -19.41
C ALA A 65 5.42 7.81 -20.69
N LYS A 66 5.99 7.49 -21.85
CA LYS A 66 5.40 7.82 -23.16
C LYS A 66 4.64 6.63 -23.78
N THR A 67 4.87 5.42 -23.27
CA THR A 67 4.26 4.20 -23.79
C THR A 67 3.63 3.36 -22.67
N PRO A 68 2.62 2.51 -22.97
CA PRO A 68 2.06 1.58 -21.99
C PRO A 68 3.10 0.66 -21.36
N LEU A 69 4.06 0.16 -22.16
CA LEU A 69 5.16 -0.68 -21.66
C LEU A 69 6.03 0.05 -20.63
N GLN A 70 6.37 1.32 -20.89
CA GLN A 70 7.13 2.13 -19.93
C GLN A 70 6.35 2.38 -18.64
N ARG A 71 5.02 2.58 -18.72
CA ARG A 71 4.16 2.71 -17.53
C ARG A 71 4.21 1.44 -16.70
N MET A 72 4.12 0.28 -17.34
CA MET A 72 4.22 -1.02 -16.67
C MET A 72 5.57 -1.20 -15.98
N GLN A 73 6.68 -0.93 -16.68
CA GLN A 73 8.03 -1.01 -16.12
C GLN A 73 8.23 -0.06 -14.93
N ILE A 74 7.68 1.16 -14.99
CA ILE A 74 7.73 2.10 -13.86
C ILE A 74 6.95 1.55 -12.67
N MET A 75 5.74 1.03 -12.88
CA MET A 75 4.93 0.41 -11.80
C MET A 75 5.65 -0.78 -11.18
N GLU A 76 6.23 -1.65 -12.03
CA GLU A 76 7.01 -2.80 -11.62
C GLU A 76 8.21 -2.38 -10.76
N ASN A 77 9.00 -1.40 -11.23
CA ASN A 77 10.14 -0.88 -10.48
C ASN A 77 9.74 -0.27 -9.13
N ILE A 78 8.64 0.48 -9.07
CA ILE A 78 8.12 1.05 -7.81
C ILE A 78 7.72 -0.08 -6.85
N PHE A 79 7.03 -1.09 -7.34
CA PHE A 79 6.59 -2.22 -6.54
C PHE A 79 7.77 -3.02 -6.00
N TYR A 80 8.71 -3.43 -6.85
CA TYR A 80 9.88 -4.17 -6.41
C TYR A 80 10.76 -3.35 -5.47
N SER A 81 11.02 -2.07 -5.75
CA SER A 81 11.87 -1.25 -4.88
C SER A 81 11.25 -1.00 -3.49
N ARG A 82 9.94 -0.72 -3.42
CA ARG A 82 9.27 -0.40 -2.15
C ARG A 82 8.79 -1.61 -1.36
N VAL A 83 8.43 -2.71 -2.03
CA VAL A 83 7.89 -3.90 -1.35
C VAL A 83 8.98 -4.95 -1.14
N TYR A 84 9.75 -5.27 -2.18
CA TYR A 84 10.71 -6.39 -2.19
C TYR A 84 12.19 -5.97 -2.14
N GLY A 85 12.47 -4.66 -2.18
CA GLY A 85 13.83 -4.13 -2.26
C GLY A 85 14.63 -4.34 -0.99
N GLY A 86 15.92 -3.95 -1.04
CA GLY A 86 16.85 -4.06 0.08
C GLY A 86 16.38 -3.37 1.37
N ASP A 87 15.50 -2.36 1.26
CA ASP A 87 14.81 -1.66 2.35
C ASP A 87 13.27 -1.67 2.14
N GLY A 88 12.76 -2.72 1.50
CA GLY A 88 11.34 -2.87 1.22
C GLY A 88 10.52 -3.24 2.46
N GLU A 89 9.22 -2.93 2.42
CA GLU A 89 8.27 -3.21 3.51
C GLU A 89 8.25 -4.69 3.91
N LEU A 90 8.45 -5.63 2.96
CA LEU A 90 8.48 -7.06 3.26
C LEU A 90 9.68 -7.43 4.16
N LYS A 91 10.84 -6.84 3.92
CA LYS A 91 12.04 -7.08 4.74
C LYS A 91 11.86 -6.52 6.15
N HIS A 92 11.24 -5.35 6.27
CA HIS A 92 10.90 -4.77 7.58
C HIS A 92 9.94 -5.68 8.36
N LEU A 93 8.91 -6.21 7.69
CA LEU A 93 7.98 -7.15 8.30
C LEU A 93 8.69 -8.44 8.77
N LEU A 94 9.52 -9.04 7.90
CA LEU A 94 10.30 -10.23 8.25
C LEU A 94 11.22 -9.97 9.44
N TYR A 95 11.87 -8.80 9.50
CA TYR A 95 12.71 -8.41 10.61
C TYR A 95 11.90 -8.32 11.92
N SER A 96 10.75 -7.66 11.91
CA SER A 96 9.86 -7.60 13.09
C SER A 96 9.34 -8.98 13.52
N CYS A 97 8.99 -9.86 12.57
CA CYS A 97 8.59 -11.23 12.88
C CYS A 97 9.73 -12.03 13.51
N ASN A 98 10.96 -11.89 12.99
CA ASN A 98 12.13 -12.54 13.56
C ASN A 98 12.47 -12.01 14.96
N GLU A 99 12.33 -10.72 15.21
CA GLU A 99 12.48 -10.14 16.57
C GLU A 99 11.45 -10.72 17.54
N LEU A 100 10.19 -10.85 17.12
CA LEU A 100 9.13 -11.47 17.93
C LEU A 100 9.43 -12.95 18.21
N LEU A 101 9.84 -13.72 17.20
CA LEU A 101 10.21 -15.14 17.37
C LEU A 101 11.42 -15.30 18.28
N ALA A 102 12.43 -14.42 18.19
CA ALA A 102 13.59 -14.43 19.07
C ALA A 102 13.22 -14.10 20.53
N ALA A 103 12.29 -13.17 20.74
CA ALA A 103 11.77 -12.84 22.06
C ALA A 103 10.98 -14.02 22.68
N VAL A 104 10.12 -14.69 21.91
CA VAL A 104 9.32 -15.82 22.37
C VAL A 104 10.14 -17.09 22.60
N SER A 105 11.17 -17.34 21.78
CA SER A 105 12.05 -18.51 21.90
C SER A 105 13.11 -18.39 23.00
N GLY A 106 13.18 -17.25 23.71
CA GLY A 106 14.18 -17.03 24.76
C GLY A 106 15.62 -16.93 24.25
N THR A 107 15.82 -16.83 22.94
CA THR A 107 17.14 -16.73 22.28
C THR A 107 17.61 -15.29 22.10
N ALA A 108 16.84 -14.32 22.60
CA ALA A 108 17.11 -12.90 22.45
C ALA A 108 18.46 -12.50 23.09
N ARG A 109 19.50 -12.35 22.26
CA ARG A 109 20.59 -11.42 22.56
C ARG A 109 19.98 -10.01 22.54
N THR A 110 20.21 -9.26 23.62
CA THR A 110 19.67 -7.92 23.84
C THR A 110 19.82 -7.02 22.61
N PRO A 111 18.71 -6.53 22.01
CA PRO A 111 18.79 -5.51 20.99
C PRO A 111 19.21 -4.18 21.64
N THR A 112 20.31 -3.58 21.17
CA THR A 112 20.78 -2.25 21.60
C THR A 112 19.90 -1.09 21.10
N ARG A 113 18.78 -1.38 20.43
CA ARG A 113 17.77 -0.38 20.06
C ARG A 113 16.47 -0.64 20.80
N LYS A 114 15.99 0.42 21.47
CA LYS A 114 14.73 0.43 22.21
C LYS A 114 13.61 -0.14 21.32
N PRO A 115 12.91 -1.20 21.75
CA PRO A 115 11.74 -1.66 21.03
C PRO A 115 10.65 -0.58 21.08
N ALA A 116 10.03 -0.31 19.94
CA ALA A 116 8.93 0.65 19.78
C ALA A 116 7.62 0.24 20.52
N LEU A 117 7.67 -0.83 21.32
CA LEU A 117 6.56 -1.38 22.09
C LEU A 117 6.22 -0.60 23.37
N CYS A 118 6.99 0.43 23.73
CA CYS A 118 6.68 1.27 24.90
C CYS A 118 5.47 2.23 24.73
N LEU A 119 4.77 2.22 23.58
CA LEU A 119 3.58 3.07 23.36
C LEU A 119 2.24 2.41 23.73
N LEU A 120 2.24 1.21 24.30
CA LEU A 120 1.06 0.61 24.90
C LEU A 120 1.23 0.55 26.41
N LYS A 121 1.27 1.72 27.05
CA LYS A 121 1.12 1.82 28.51
C LYS A 121 -0.18 2.56 28.81
N ASN A 122 -1.17 1.75 29.20
CA ASN A 122 -2.29 2.06 30.08
C ASN A 122 -3.20 3.22 29.66
N SER A 123 -4.30 2.88 29.00
CA SER A 123 -5.55 3.63 29.16
C SER A 123 -6.53 2.72 29.90
N ASP A 124 -6.28 2.56 31.20
CA ASP A 124 -7.30 2.19 32.19
C ASP A 124 -7.08 3.10 33.41
N VAL A 125 -8.20 3.48 34.03
CA VAL A 125 -8.38 4.39 35.19
C VAL A 125 -8.35 5.88 34.81
N SER A 126 -9.43 6.67 34.89
CA SER A 126 -10.66 6.67 35.70
C SER A 126 -11.87 7.18 34.92
#